data_AF-A0A3Q3X3Z8-F1
#
_entry.id   AF-A0A3Q3X3Z8-F1
#
_cell.length_a   1.000
_cell.length_b   1.000
_cell.length_c   1.000
_cell.angle_alpha   90.00
_cell.angle_beta   90.00
_cell.angle_gamma   90.00
#
_symmetry.space_group_name_H-M   'P 1'
#
loop_
_entity.id
_entity.type
_entity.pdbx_description
1 polymer ?
#
loop_
_entity_poly.entity_id
_entity_poly.type
_entity_poly.pdbx_seq_one_letter_code
_entity_poly.pdbx_strand_id
1 'polypeptide(L)'
;MSRVRTVKRAALLLLLLAAVAALGSEAAPGPDCDGLNKTRILGDWVLVWSVSDEPGSVELLTNLTSSHVELRLLEDNHTVSYTERNLDRSCNRYYNNMTMSPDSAHPDSFLTLQKNGSVDHISVLADVVFFESCPDCLHMDYRGSVGHYLVIYRREGRHRDVEQLQASHNDHGKLATCLGLPHHTPFVYDGAAGQFLNKFILSALVQSRGNKHHLGSDWSPQTQ
;
A
#
# COMPACT_ATOMS: atom_id res chain seq x y z
N MET A 1 24.45 -57.13 -47.38
CA MET A 1 23.49 -56.14 -47.92
C MET A 1 22.45 -55.82 -46.84
N SER A 2 22.23 -54.54 -46.64
CA SER A 2 21.44 -53.93 -45.56
C SER A 2 19.95 -54.25 -45.62
N ARG A 3 19.32 -54.55 -44.47
CA ARG A 3 18.04 -53.94 -44.04
C ARG A 3 17.70 -54.32 -42.60
N VAL A 4 18.07 -53.43 -41.69
CA VAL A 4 17.43 -53.33 -40.37
C VAL A 4 16.08 -52.66 -40.59
N ARG A 5 14.98 -53.32 -40.25
CA ARG A 5 13.73 -52.66 -39.84
C ARG A 5 13.08 -53.44 -38.70
N THR A 6 13.27 -52.88 -37.52
CA THR A 6 12.66 -53.16 -36.23
C THR A 6 11.14 -53.01 -36.32
N VAL A 7 10.37 -54.04 -35.92
CA VAL A 7 9.03 -53.84 -35.37
C VAL A 7 8.82 -54.90 -34.28
N LYS A 8 9.12 -54.54 -33.03
CA LYS A 8 8.63 -55.26 -31.87
C LYS A 8 7.95 -54.25 -30.95
N ARG A 9 6.76 -54.66 -30.48
CA ARG A 9 5.91 -54.07 -29.44
C ARG A 9 4.91 -53.02 -29.94
N ALA A 10 3.93 -53.54 -30.68
CA ALA A 10 2.56 -53.10 -30.49
C ALA A 10 2.13 -53.37 -29.04
N ALA A 11 1.15 -52.58 -28.58
CA ALA A 11 0.55 -52.57 -27.23
C ALA A 11 1.28 -51.73 -26.18
N LEU A 12 1.18 -50.40 -26.29
CA LEU A 12 1.02 -49.51 -25.11
C LEU A 12 0.66 -48.06 -25.48
N LEU A 13 -0.37 -47.79 -26.29
CA LEU A 13 -0.70 -46.39 -26.67
C LEU A 13 -2.21 -46.09 -26.77
N LEU A 14 -3.06 -46.78 -26.01
CA LEU A 14 -4.51 -46.53 -25.99
C LEU A 14 -5.11 -46.26 -24.59
N LEU A 15 -4.29 -45.98 -23.57
CA LEU A 15 -4.80 -45.66 -22.20
C LEU A 15 -4.59 -44.20 -21.75
N LEU A 16 -4.11 -43.30 -22.62
CA LEU A 16 -3.86 -41.90 -22.25
C LEU A 16 -4.97 -40.91 -22.66
N LEU A 17 -6.10 -41.39 -23.17
CA LEU A 17 -7.23 -40.54 -23.59
C LEU A 17 -8.36 -40.43 -22.56
N ALA A 18 -8.25 -41.08 -21.40
CA ALA A 18 -9.23 -40.98 -20.32
C ALA A 18 -8.81 -40.02 -19.17
N ALA A 19 -7.64 -39.38 -19.26
CA ALA A 19 -7.17 -38.41 -18.26
C ALA A 19 -7.40 -36.93 -18.67
N VAL A 20 -8.08 -36.67 -19.80
CA VAL A 20 -8.33 -35.30 -20.29
C VAL A 20 -9.77 -34.82 -19.99
N ALA A 21 -10.52 -35.55 -19.17
CA ALA A 21 -11.86 -35.15 -18.72
C ALA A 21 -11.94 -34.77 -17.22
N ALA A 22 -10.80 -34.66 -16.53
CA ALA A 22 -10.75 -34.23 -15.13
C ALA A 22 -9.76 -33.09 -14.85
N LEU A 23 -9.28 -32.40 -15.91
CA LEU A 23 -8.62 -31.09 -15.77
C LEU A 23 -9.62 -29.99 -16.10
N GLY A 24 -10.78 -30.02 -15.43
CA GLY A 24 -11.31 -28.73 -14.99
C GLY A 24 -10.26 -28.20 -14.02
N SER A 25 -9.67 -27.05 -14.31
CA SER A 25 -8.82 -26.34 -13.36
C SER A 25 -9.63 -26.02 -12.11
N GLU A 26 -9.81 -27.00 -11.23
CA GLU A 26 -9.89 -26.74 -9.81
C GLU A 26 -8.49 -26.26 -9.45
N ALA A 27 -8.29 -24.95 -9.57
CA ALA A 27 -7.26 -24.29 -8.79
C ALA A 27 -7.43 -24.83 -7.38
N ALA A 28 -6.38 -25.47 -6.84
CA ALA A 28 -6.33 -25.79 -5.41
C ALA A 28 -6.84 -24.55 -4.67
N PRO A 29 -7.77 -24.69 -3.69
CA PRO A 29 -8.36 -23.54 -3.04
C PRO A 29 -7.23 -22.62 -2.63
N GLY A 30 -7.17 -21.45 -3.26
CA GLY A 30 -6.26 -20.41 -2.84
C GLY A 30 -6.52 -20.11 -1.37
N PRO A 31 -5.56 -19.51 -0.64
CA PRO A 31 -5.84 -19.02 0.71
C PRO A 31 -7.18 -18.26 0.69
N ASP A 32 -8.09 -18.65 1.57
CA ASP A 32 -9.40 -18.05 1.70
C ASP A 32 -9.23 -16.54 1.97
N CYS A 33 -9.44 -15.73 0.92
CA CYS A 33 -9.29 -14.29 0.96
C CYS A 33 -10.49 -13.61 1.65
N ASP A 34 -11.50 -14.40 2.09
CA ASP A 34 -12.72 -13.93 2.75
C ASP A 34 -12.59 -13.87 4.29
N GLY A 35 -11.41 -14.17 4.85
CA GLY A 35 -11.14 -14.15 6.31
C GLY A 35 -10.76 -12.79 6.90
N LEU A 36 -11.25 -11.67 6.36
CA LEU A 36 -10.80 -10.33 6.73
C LEU A 36 -11.67 -9.72 7.84
N ASN A 37 -11.11 -9.58 9.05
CA ASN A 37 -11.78 -8.87 10.14
C ASN A 37 -11.88 -7.35 9.86
N LYS A 38 -13.07 -6.77 10.05
CA LYS A 38 -13.31 -5.32 10.16
C LYS A 38 -13.01 -4.83 11.59
N THR A 39 -12.37 -3.71 11.93
CA THR A 39 -11.40 -2.79 11.29
C THR A 39 -10.94 -1.83 12.40
N ARG A 40 -9.69 -1.87 12.87
CA ARG A 40 -9.05 -0.78 13.61
C ARG A 40 -7.99 -0.10 12.74
N ILE A 41 -8.46 0.55 11.68
CA ILE A 41 -7.60 1.20 10.67
C ILE A 41 -6.99 2.52 11.14
N LEU A 42 -7.57 3.15 12.16
CA LEU A 42 -7.09 4.44 12.67
C LEU A 42 -5.70 4.29 13.30
N GLY A 43 -4.83 5.25 12.99
CA GLY A 43 -3.48 5.29 13.53
C GLY A 43 -2.44 5.76 12.52
N ASP A 44 -1.19 5.61 12.93
CA ASP A 44 -0.01 5.98 12.16
C ASP A 44 0.66 4.71 11.65
N TRP A 45 0.97 4.72 10.36
CA TRP A 45 1.34 3.55 9.59
C TRP A 45 2.53 3.87 8.69
N VAL A 46 3.39 2.89 8.48
CA VAL A 46 4.56 2.97 7.60
C VAL A 46 4.43 1.91 6.54
N LEU A 47 4.61 2.32 5.29
CA LEU A 47 4.63 1.41 4.15
C LEU A 47 5.83 0.48 4.26
N VAL A 48 5.58 -0.83 4.29
CA VAL A 48 6.64 -1.84 4.35
C VAL A 48 6.77 -2.65 3.07
N TRP A 49 5.68 -2.78 2.30
CA TRP A 49 5.67 -3.57 1.07
C TRP A 49 4.52 -3.11 0.16
N SER A 50 4.75 -3.03 -1.15
CA SER A 50 3.68 -2.70 -2.11
C SER A 50 3.94 -3.24 -3.50
N VAL A 51 2.86 -3.52 -4.23
CA VAL A 51 2.87 -3.85 -5.66
C VAL A 51 1.71 -3.16 -6.37
N SER A 52 1.85 -2.97 -7.69
CA SER A 52 0.81 -2.43 -8.56
C SER A 52 0.88 -3.07 -9.94
N ASP A 53 -0.25 -3.10 -10.64
CA ASP A 53 -0.35 -3.48 -12.06
C ASP A 53 -0.16 -2.30 -13.03
N GLU A 54 -0.10 -1.06 -12.51
CA GLU A 54 -0.03 0.15 -13.32
C GLU A 54 1.43 0.67 -13.45
N PRO A 55 1.96 0.86 -14.67
CA PRO A 55 3.37 1.23 -14.87
C PRO A 55 3.83 2.52 -14.19
N GLY A 56 3.04 3.60 -14.23
CA GLY A 56 3.40 4.88 -13.59
C GLY A 56 3.50 4.76 -12.07
N SER A 57 2.68 3.89 -11.50
CA SER A 57 2.63 3.56 -10.08
C SER A 57 3.81 2.72 -9.66
N VAL A 58 4.22 1.77 -10.50
CA VAL A 58 5.47 1.01 -10.31
C VAL A 58 6.68 1.95 -10.33
N GLU A 59 6.72 2.94 -11.22
CA GLU A 59 7.78 3.95 -11.25
C GLU A 59 7.81 4.80 -9.97
N LEU A 60 6.64 5.22 -9.48
CA LEU A 60 6.52 5.97 -8.22
C LEU A 60 7.03 5.14 -7.04
N LEU A 61 6.59 3.88 -6.93
CA LEU A 61 7.02 2.94 -5.89
C LEU A 61 8.53 2.66 -5.93
N THR A 62 9.12 2.60 -7.12
CA THR A 62 10.57 2.36 -7.29
C THR A 62 11.41 3.54 -6.79
N ASN A 63 10.89 4.76 -6.88
CA ASN A 63 11.58 5.97 -6.44
C ASN A 63 11.33 6.32 -4.95
N LEU A 64 10.44 5.59 -4.30
CA LEU A 64 10.05 5.82 -2.92
C LEU A 64 11.12 5.28 -1.96
N THR A 65 11.56 6.11 -1.02
CA THR A 65 12.41 5.67 0.10
C THR A 65 11.55 5.22 1.28
N SER A 66 10.49 5.96 1.57
CA SER A 66 9.52 5.60 2.60
C SER A 66 8.19 6.31 2.42
N SER A 67 7.10 5.71 2.87
CA SER A 67 5.80 6.37 2.96
C SER A 67 5.24 6.22 4.37
N HIS A 68 4.76 7.33 4.94
CA HIS A 68 4.06 7.38 6.21
C HIS A 68 2.62 7.81 5.99
N VAL A 69 1.68 7.05 6.57
CA VAL A 69 0.24 7.26 6.43
C VAL A 69 -0.37 7.52 7.80
N GLU A 70 -1.20 8.56 7.88
CA GLU A 70 -2.03 8.87 9.03
C GLU A 70 -3.49 8.67 8.65
N LEU A 71 -4.17 7.80 9.39
CA LEU A 71 -5.60 7.57 9.29
C LEU A 71 -6.27 8.12 10.55
N ARG A 72 -7.19 9.08 10.39
CA ARG A 72 -7.91 9.73 11.49
C ARG A 72 -9.39 9.82 11.18
N LEU A 73 -10.22 9.56 12.18
CA LEU A 73 -11.66 9.78 12.08
C LEU A 73 -11.94 11.28 12.15
N LEU A 74 -12.73 11.79 11.23
CA LEU A 74 -13.18 13.18 11.24
C LEU A 74 -14.34 13.36 12.23
N GLU A 75 -14.68 14.62 12.50
CA GLU A 75 -15.72 15.01 13.47
C GLU A 75 -17.12 14.47 13.10
N ASP A 76 -17.34 14.16 11.82
CA ASP A 76 -18.59 13.56 11.32
C ASP A 76 -18.73 12.06 11.66
N ASN A 77 -17.71 11.43 12.25
CA ASN A 77 -17.65 10.00 12.63
C ASN A 77 -17.88 9.00 11.49
N HIS A 78 -17.93 9.46 10.24
CA HIS A 78 -18.22 8.63 9.07
C HIS A 78 -17.15 8.78 7.98
N THR A 79 -16.31 9.80 8.09
CA THR A 79 -15.21 10.07 7.17
C THR A 79 -13.88 9.83 7.86
N VAL A 80 -13.01 9.10 7.18
CA VAL A 80 -11.62 8.89 7.60
C VAL A 80 -10.72 9.77 6.73
N SER A 81 -9.98 10.68 7.34
CA SER A 81 -8.91 11.37 6.62
C SER A 81 -7.70 10.45 6.46
N TYR A 82 -7.17 10.47 5.25
CA TYR A 82 -5.97 9.80 4.80
C TYR A 82 -4.93 10.86 4.47
N THR A 83 -3.83 10.89 5.22
CA THR A 83 -2.69 11.76 4.91
C THR A 83 -1.48 10.89 4.68
N GLU A 84 -0.91 10.94 3.49
CA GLU A 84 0.31 10.21 3.13
C GLU A 84 1.46 11.18 2.85
N ARG A 85 2.63 10.83 3.36
CA ARG A 85 3.87 11.59 3.18
C ARG A 85 4.93 10.66 2.63
N ASN A 86 5.30 10.93 1.38
CA ASN A 86 6.28 10.15 0.65
C ASN A 86 7.64 10.83 0.75
N LEU A 87 8.61 10.11 1.27
CA LEU A 87 10.02 10.45 1.15
C LEU A 87 10.51 9.87 -0.18
N ASP A 88 10.43 10.70 -1.20
CA ASP A 88 11.04 10.49 -2.51
C ASP A 88 11.89 11.74 -2.84
N ARG A 89 12.27 11.91 -4.11
CA ARG A 89 13.04 13.09 -4.54
C ARG A 89 12.30 14.43 -4.35
N SER A 90 10.96 14.41 -4.35
CA SER A 90 10.10 15.61 -4.30
C SER A 90 9.40 15.79 -2.95
N CYS A 91 9.53 14.83 -2.01
CA CYS A 91 8.86 14.84 -0.71
C CYS A 91 7.35 15.08 -0.81
N ASN A 92 6.69 14.32 -1.71
CA ASN A 92 5.28 14.51 -2.03
C ASN A 92 4.36 14.25 -0.84
N ARG A 93 3.24 14.99 -0.76
CA ARG A 93 2.18 14.76 0.22
C ARG A 93 0.85 14.58 -0.46
N TYR A 94 0.08 13.62 0.01
CA TYR A 94 -1.24 13.29 -0.50
C TYR A 94 -2.25 13.39 0.64
N TYR A 95 -3.38 14.04 0.35
CA TYR A 95 -4.47 14.21 1.29
C TYR A 95 -5.75 13.70 0.63
N ASN A 96 -6.45 12.81 1.29
CA ASN A 96 -7.72 12.28 0.83
C ASN A 96 -8.68 12.14 2.01
N ASN A 97 -9.98 12.34 1.76
CA ASN A 97 -11.02 12.02 2.71
C ASN A 97 -11.80 10.82 2.16
N MET A 98 -11.79 9.72 2.90
CA MET A 98 -12.47 8.49 2.53
C MET A 98 -13.77 8.39 3.33
N THR A 99 -14.91 8.49 2.66
CA THR A 99 -16.21 8.31 3.30
C THR A 99 -16.54 6.82 3.32
N MET A 100 -16.78 6.27 4.51
CA MET A 100 -17.24 4.88 4.65
C MET A 100 -18.67 4.79 4.14
N SER A 101 -18.84 4.31 2.91
CA SER A 101 -20.17 4.10 2.34
C SER A 101 -20.76 2.77 2.82
N PRO A 102 -21.94 2.75 3.45
CA PRO A 102 -22.61 1.50 3.80
C PRO A 102 -23.19 0.78 2.58
N ASP A 103 -23.45 1.49 1.48
CA ASP A 103 -24.27 1.00 0.35
C ASP A 103 -23.66 1.24 -1.05
N SER A 104 -22.55 1.97 -1.19
CA SER A 104 -21.93 2.18 -2.51
C SER A 104 -20.82 1.16 -2.77
N ALA A 105 -20.86 0.59 -3.97
CA ALA A 105 -19.76 -0.24 -4.49
C ALA A 105 -18.47 0.55 -4.74
N HIS A 106 -18.52 1.89 -4.73
CA HIS A 106 -17.38 2.78 -4.96
C HIS A 106 -17.58 4.10 -4.18
N PRO A 107 -16.68 4.50 -3.27
CA PRO A 107 -16.66 5.86 -2.72
C PRO A 107 -16.03 6.87 -3.71
N ASP A 108 -16.76 7.94 -4.03
CA ASP A 108 -16.17 9.11 -4.70
C ASP A 108 -15.19 9.78 -3.72
N SER A 109 -13.90 9.80 -4.06
CA SER A 109 -12.84 10.35 -3.20
C SER A 109 -12.12 11.51 -3.89
N PHE A 110 -11.92 12.61 -3.17
CA PHE A 110 -11.15 13.76 -3.67
C PHE A 110 -9.72 13.68 -3.15
N LEU A 111 -8.77 13.38 -4.04
CA LEU A 111 -7.35 13.39 -3.73
C LEU A 111 -6.77 14.77 -3.98
N THR A 112 -6.17 15.35 -2.96
CA THR A 112 -5.38 16.57 -3.06
C THR A 112 -3.90 16.21 -3.00
N LEU A 113 -3.18 16.47 -4.09
CA LEU A 113 -1.75 16.30 -4.18
C LEU A 113 -1.07 17.63 -3.89
N GLN A 114 -0.14 17.62 -2.94
CA GLN A 114 0.77 18.74 -2.73
C GLN A 114 2.20 18.34 -3.14
N LYS A 115 2.70 19.00 -4.18
CA LYS A 115 4.07 18.81 -4.70
C LYS A 115 4.80 20.13 -4.74
N ASN A 116 5.93 20.23 -4.04
CA ASN A 116 6.78 21.44 -4.01
C ASN A 116 6.02 22.75 -3.70
N GLY A 117 4.92 22.68 -2.94
CA GLY A 117 4.07 23.84 -2.61
C GLY A 117 2.92 24.11 -3.59
N SER A 118 2.90 23.49 -4.77
CA SER A 118 1.76 23.46 -5.68
C SER A 118 0.72 22.46 -5.20
N VAL A 119 -0.56 22.83 -5.31
CA VAL A 119 -1.70 22.00 -4.94
C VAL A 119 -2.47 21.65 -6.20
N ASP A 120 -2.52 20.35 -6.51
CA ASP A 120 -3.32 19.80 -7.60
C ASP A 120 -4.49 18.99 -7.01
N HIS A 121 -5.68 19.21 -7.54
CA HIS A 121 -6.89 18.47 -7.15
C HIS A 121 -7.21 17.43 -8.20
N ILE A 122 -7.27 16.16 -7.80
CA ILE A 122 -7.58 15.04 -8.66
C ILE A 122 -8.80 14.32 -8.08
N SER A 123 -9.88 14.25 -8.86
CA SER A 123 -11.01 13.39 -8.52
C SER A 123 -10.64 11.94 -8.81
N VAL A 124 -10.78 11.08 -7.82
CA VAL A 124 -10.40 9.67 -7.91
C VAL A 124 -11.59 8.82 -7.55
N LEU A 125 -11.95 7.91 -8.45
CA LEU A 125 -12.94 6.87 -8.21
C LEU A 125 -12.18 5.60 -7.83
N ALA A 126 -12.47 5.07 -6.64
CA ALA A 126 -11.78 3.88 -6.14
C ALA A 126 -12.68 3.04 -5.25
N ASP A 127 -12.52 1.73 -5.33
CA ASP A 127 -12.86 0.79 -4.28
C ASP A 127 -11.61 0.55 -3.42
N VAL A 128 -11.76 0.69 -2.10
CA VAL A 128 -10.66 0.58 -1.14
C VAL A 128 -11.07 -0.31 0.01
N VAL A 129 -10.41 -1.45 0.11
CA VAL A 129 -10.64 -2.44 1.16
C VAL A 129 -9.45 -2.48 2.11
N PHE A 130 -9.72 -2.17 3.38
CA PHE A 130 -8.73 -2.31 4.44
C PHE A 130 -8.97 -3.57 5.25
N PHE A 131 -7.88 -4.22 5.65
CA PHE A 131 -7.94 -5.37 6.55
C PHE A 131 -6.71 -5.50 7.42
N GLU A 132 -6.91 -6.00 8.63
CA GLU A 132 -5.84 -6.26 9.59
C GLU A 132 -5.47 -7.74 9.57
N SER A 133 -4.18 -8.04 9.36
CA SER A 133 -3.63 -9.40 9.50
C SER A 133 -3.02 -9.64 10.90
N CYS A 134 -2.76 -8.56 11.65
CA CYS A 134 -2.30 -8.56 13.02
C CYS A 134 -2.57 -7.17 13.67
N PRO A 135 -2.43 -6.99 15.01
CA PRO A 135 -2.69 -5.70 15.68
C PRO A 135 -1.88 -4.49 15.17
N ASP A 136 -0.74 -4.78 14.53
CA ASP A 136 0.21 -3.81 13.99
C ASP A 136 0.38 -3.94 12.46
N CYS A 137 -0.51 -4.68 11.78
CA CYS A 137 -0.41 -5.01 10.36
C CYS A 137 -1.69 -4.57 9.65
N LEU A 138 -1.60 -3.56 8.79
CA LEU A 138 -2.73 -3.07 8.00
C LEU A 138 -2.44 -3.28 6.52
N HIS A 139 -3.36 -3.89 5.80
CA HIS A 139 -3.28 -4.08 4.36
C HIS A 139 -4.39 -3.26 3.70
N MET A 140 -4.10 -2.74 2.50
CA MET A 140 -5.04 -1.99 1.67
C MET A 140 -5.02 -2.62 0.27
N ASP A 141 -6.17 -3.13 -0.17
CA ASP A 141 -6.45 -3.42 -1.57
C ASP A 141 -7.14 -2.18 -2.16
N TYR A 142 -6.48 -1.50 -3.09
CA TYR A 142 -7.02 -0.33 -3.79
C TYR A 142 -7.30 -0.71 -5.24
N ARG A 143 -8.48 -0.40 -5.74
CA ARG A 143 -8.85 -0.54 -7.15
C ARG A 143 -9.53 0.73 -7.63
N GLY A 144 -8.88 1.49 -8.51
CA GLY A 144 -9.45 2.75 -8.94
C GLY A 144 -8.89 3.27 -10.25
N SER A 145 -9.24 4.52 -10.56
CA SER A 145 -8.87 5.17 -11.81
C SER A 145 -7.36 5.36 -12.01
N VAL A 146 -6.56 5.18 -10.97
CA VAL A 146 -5.08 5.28 -11.02
C VAL A 146 -4.37 3.92 -11.01
N GLY A 147 -5.11 2.81 -10.90
CA GLY A 147 -4.56 1.44 -10.96
C GLY A 147 -5.11 0.52 -9.87
N HIS A 148 -4.55 -0.70 -9.82
CA HIS A 148 -4.76 -1.65 -8.74
C HIS A 148 -3.47 -1.75 -7.90
N TYR A 149 -3.60 -1.64 -6.58
CA TYR A 149 -2.47 -1.70 -5.65
C TYR A 149 -2.81 -2.63 -4.50
N LEU A 150 -1.82 -3.41 -4.08
CA LEU A 150 -1.79 -4.01 -2.76
C LEU A 150 -0.71 -3.28 -1.96
N VAL A 151 -1.13 -2.65 -0.86
CA VAL A 151 -0.26 -1.88 0.00
C VAL A 151 -0.28 -2.48 1.40
N ILE A 152 0.90 -2.75 1.95
CA ILE A 152 1.07 -3.40 3.25
C ILE A 152 1.83 -2.47 4.17
N TYR A 153 1.18 -2.14 5.28
CA TYR A 153 1.68 -1.25 6.30
C TYR A 153 2.03 -1.99 7.59
N ARG A 154 2.91 -1.36 8.37
CA ARG A 154 3.13 -1.65 9.78
C ARG A 154 2.86 -0.42 10.62
N ARG A 155 2.34 -0.63 11.83
CA ARG A 155 2.14 0.49 12.77
C ARG A 155 3.46 1.23 12.99
N GLU A 156 3.39 2.55 13.11
CA GLU A 156 4.55 3.40 13.38
C GLU A 156 5.38 2.84 14.56
N GLY A 157 6.70 2.78 14.37
CA GLY A 157 7.63 2.16 15.32
C GLY A 157 7.72 0.62 15.28
N ARG A 158 6.77 -0.09 14.67
CA ARG A 158 6.75 -1.57 14.54
C ARG A 158 7.37 -2.07 13.22
N HIS A 159 7.79 -1.18 12.35
CA HIS A 159 8.48 -1.48 11.07
C HIS A 159 10.01 -1.62 11.21
N ARG A 160 10.56 -1.55 12.43
CA ARG A 160 12.01 -1.43 12.65
C ARG A 160 12.79 -2.74 12.48
N ASP A 161 12.12 -3.87 12.61
CA ASP A 161 12.72 -5.19 12.41
C ASP A 161 12.65 -5.58 10.93
N VAL A 162 13.63 -5.11 10.16
CA VAL A 162 13.67 -5.30 8.69
C VAL A 162 13.78 -6.78 8.32
N GLU A 163 14.47 -7.59 9.11
CA GLU A 163 14.58 -9.04 8.88
C GLU A 163 13.22 -9.72 9.01
N GLN A 164 12.44 -9.35 10.03
CA GLN A 164 11.07 -9.83 10.18
C GLN A 164 10.16 -9.41 9.02
N LEU A 165 10.32 -8.19 8.50
CA LEU A 165 9.56 -7.73 7.33
C LEU A 165 9.91 -8.54 6.08
N GLN A 166 11.20 -8.82 5.87
CA GLN A 166 11.67 -9.61 4.74
C GLN A 166 11.18 -11.06 4.82
N ALA A 167 11.10 -11.63 6.02
CA ALA A 167 10.59 -12.98 6.21
C ALA A 167 9.12 -13.14 5.74
N SER A 168 8.32 -12.07 5.76
CA SER A 168 6.92 -12.12 5.32
C SER A 168 6.72 -11.85 3.81
N HIS A 169 7.78 -11.59 3.04
CA HIS A 169 7.67 -11.28 1.60
C HIS A 169 6.98 -12.37 0.78
N ASN A 170 7.27 -13.64 1.07
CA ASN A 170 6.64 -14.75 0.35
C ASN A 170 5.13 -14.80 0.60
N ASP A 171 4.69 -14.46 1.81
CA ASP A 171 3.27 -14.44 2.15
C ASP A 171 2.56 -13.23 1.52
N HIS A 172 3.24 -12.08 1.43
CA HIS A 172 2.75 -10.93 0.65
C HIS A 172 2.59 -11.28 -0.84
N GLY A 173 3.53 -12.03 -1.43
CA GLY A 173 3.44 -12.51 -2.81
C GLY A 173 2.27 -13.47 -3.06
N LYS A 174 1.96 -14.35 -2.10
CA LYS A 174 0.76 -15.20 -2.16
C LYS A 174 -0.52 -14.37 -2.11
N LEU A 175 -0.57 -13.34 -1.25
CA LEU A 175 -1.70 -12.42 -1.17
C LEU A 175 -1.88 -11.64 -2.48
N ALA A 176 -0.80 -11.09 -3.04
CA ALA A 176 -0.83 -10.44 -4.35
C ALA A 176 -1.34 -11.38 -5.44
N THR A 177 -0.90 -12.64 -5.43
CA THR A 177 -1.38 -13.68 -6.37
C THR A 177 -2.88 -13.95 -6.20
N CYS A 178 -3.40 -14.03 -4.96
CA CYS A 178 -4.85 -14.15 -4.72
C CYS A 178 -5.62 -12.96 -5.31
N LEU A 179 -5.07 -11.75 -5.18
CA LEU A 179 -5.67 -10.52 -5.68
C LEU A 179 -5.45 -10.29 -7.20
N GLY A 180 -4.70 -11.15 -7.88
CA GLY A 180 -4.41 -11.02 -9.31
C GLY A 180 -3.34 -9.98 -9.66
N LEU A 181 -2.55 -9.52 -8.69
CA LEU A 181 -1.52 -8.50 -8.88
C LEU A 181 -0.16 -9.11 -9.25
N PRO A 182 0.58 -8.48 -10.20
CA PRO A 182 1.97 -8.82 -10.44
C PRO A 182 2.82 -8.42 -9.23
N HIS A 183 3.82 -9.24 -8.88
CA HIS A 183 4.64 -9.02 -7.69
C HIS A 183 6.14 -9.25 -7.92
N HIS A 184 6.60 -9.14 -9.17
CA HIS A 184 8.01 -9.34 -9.51
C HIS A 184 8.91 -8.16 -9.11
N THR A 185 8.33 -6.97 -8.98
CA THR A 185 9.03 -5.72 -8.66
C THR A 185 8.34 -4.99 -7.51
N PRO A 186 8.29 -5.59 -6.30
CA PRO A 186 7.66 -4.94 -5.16
C PRO A 186 8.51 -3.78 -4.65
N PHE A 187 7.85 -2.76 -4.12
CA PHE A 187 8.48 -1.89 -3.12
C PHE A 187 8.74 -2.73 -1.86
N VAL A 188 9.94 -2.57 -1.30
CA VAL A 188 10.37 -3.23 -0.06
C VAL A 188 11.02 -2.19 0.83
N TYR A 189 10.52 -2.04 2.04
CA TYR A 189 11.11 -1.15 3.03
C TYR A 189 12.45 -1.68 3.53
N ASP A 190 13.47 -0.82 3.49
CA ASP A 190 14.86 -1.15 3.79
C ASP A 190 15.33 -0.71 5.18
N GLY A 191 14.46 -0.05 5.97
CA GLY A 191 14.80 0.50 7.28
C GLY A 191 15.42 1.90 7.28
N ALA A 192 15.73 2.48 6.11
CA ALA A 192 16.46 3.76 6.02
C ALA A 192 15.65 4.96 6.55
N ALA A 193 14.31 4.86 6.57
CA ALA A 193 13.43 5.96 6.97
C ALA A 193 13.54 6.34 8.45
N GLY A 194 13.89 5.38 9.33
CA GLY A 194 14.02 5.63 10.77
C GLY A 194 15.05 6.70 11.12
N GLN A 195 16.05 6.93 10.26
CA GLN A 195 17.04 8.00 10.43
C GLN A 195 16.51 9.40 10.09
N PHE A 196 15.41 9.51 9.31
CA PHE A 196 14.87 10.81 8.86
C PHE A 196 13.77 11.37 9.77
N LEU A 197 12.99 10.55 10.47
CA LEU A 197 12.02 11.02 11.48
C LEU A 197 12.70 11.86 12.59
N ASN A 198 13.93 11.49 12.98
CA ASN A 198 14.73 12.31 13.90
C ASN A 198 15.03 13.71 13.34
N LYS A 199 15.25 13.85 12.03
CA LYS A 199 15.46 15.15 11.37
C LYS A 199 14.17 15.96 11.26
N PHE A 200 13.01 15.33 11.08
CA PHE A 200 11.71 16.01 11.04
C PHE A 200 11.24 16.48 12.42
N ILE A 201 11.46 15.70 13.49
CA ILE A 201 11.20 16.15 14.87
C ILE A 201 12.11 17.34 15.20
N LEU A 202 13.39 17.28 14.80
CA LEU A 202 14.32 18.39 14.99
C LEU A 202 13.89 19.65 14.21
N SER A 203 13.43 19.53 12.96
CA SER A 203 12.96 20.68 12.19
C SER A 203 11.66 21.28 12.74
N ALA A 204 10.69 20.45 13.17
CA ALA A 204 9.47 20.91 13.82
C ALA A 204 9.73 21.60 15.17
N LEU A 205 10.68 21.09 15.96
CA LEU A 205 11.11 21.71 17.22
C LEU A 205 11.84 23.04 17.00
N VAL A 206 12.64 23.16 15.93
CA VAL A 206 13.30 24.42 15.54
C VAL A 206 12.26 25.46 15.10
N GLN A 207 11.25 25.06 14.32
CA GLN A 207 10.18 25.96 13.86
C GLN A 207 9.28 26.44 15.02
N SER A 208 8.98 25.55 15.97
CA SER A 208 8.25 25.89 17.21
C SER A 208 9.01 26.87 18.11
N ARG A 209 10.35 26.77 18.17
CA ARG A 209 11.20 27.73 18.90
C ARG A 209 11.33 29.07 18.17
N GLY A 210 11.36 29.08 16.83
CA GLY A 210 11.39 30.31 16.03
C GLY A 210 10.13 31.17 16.16
N ASN A 211 8.95 30.55 16.26
CA ASN A 211 7.68 31.27 16.39
C ASN A 211 7.42 31.88 17.78
N LYS A 212 8.21 31.57 18.81
CA LYS A 212 8.08 32.21 20.13
C LYS A 212 8.71 33.59 20.23
N HIS A 213 9.46 34.04 19.22
CA HIS A 213 10.10 35.36 19.21
C HIS A 213 9.30 36.46 18.48
N HIS A 214 8.09 36.18 17.97
CA HIS A 214 7.27 37.15 17.23
C HIS A 214 5.92 37.52 17.85
N LEU A 215 5.62 37.09 19.09
CA LEU A 215 4.51 37.65 19.86
C LEU A 215 5.02 38.24 21.17
N GLY A 216 5.25 39.56 21.18
CA GLY A 216 5.38 40.30 22.43
C GLY A 216 6.28 41.52 22.36
N SER A 217 5.86 42.58 21.67
CA SER A 217 6.19 43.97 22.03
C SER A 217 5.59 44.94 21.00
N ASP A 218 4.31 45.28 21.15
CA ASP A 218 3.86 46.64 20.81
C ASP A 218 2.50 46.93 21.46
N TRP A 219 2.54 47.40 22.69
CA TRP A 219 1.46 48.15 23.34
C TRP A 219 2.11 49.15 24.30
N SER A 220 2.14 50.42 23.89
CA SER A 220 2.29 51.56 24.80
C SER A 220 1.22 52.61 24.43
N PRO A 221 0.46 53.15 25.40
CA PRO A 221 -0.59 54.13 25.15
C PRO A 221 -0.01 55.54 24.97
N GLN A 222 -0.51 56.29 23.99
CA GLN A 222 -0.21 57.72 23.88
C GLN A 222 -1.11 58.53 24.82
N THR A 223 -0.49 59.26 25.74
CA THR A 223 -1.05 60.42 26.44
C THR A 223 -0.60 61.70 25.75
N GLN A 224 -1.53 62.45 25.16
CA GLN A 224 -1.82 63.85 25.54
C GLN A 224 -3.11 64.32 24.87
#